data_AF-A0A950MKG4-F1
#
_entry.id   AF-A0A950MKG4-F1
#
_cell.length_a   1.000
_cell.length_b   1.000
_cell.length_c   1.000
_cell.angle_alpha   90.00
_cell.angle_beta   90.00
_cell.angle_gamma   90.00
#
_symmetry.space_group_name_H-M   'P 1'
#
loop_
_entity.id
_entity.type
_entity.pdbx_description
1 polymer ?
#
loop_
_entity_poly.entity_id
_entity_poly.type
_entity_poly.pdbx_seq_one_letter_code
_entity_poly.pdbx_strand_id
1 'polypeptide(L)'
;MRYVASFSAPDQESALQLAERSRRVLQQLSRQNVIGGFHTPDELLPSMATQQARRTSLPAAAETARRLALATQGLPLDAATLQGFVRDVERSRQQPLLTRASLHGSAASVLLDSMLIKRPDSYLVLMPLRPASGENMALDKVRAALAAQQLGQVTVIDLLEETTAIFDSYTHEALLFSSLGSLAILLLLWLSCGWQQAVRVTIPLGCAVLCTVALLDACGIQLTILHLVGLLLVVAIGSNYALFFANKQQLGSDAEQRQVEVSLVVANLATVTSFGLLGSSSVPVLSFIGSTVAIGALLALVFSAMMARMGSRALPH
;
A
#
# COMPACT_ATOMS: atom_id res chain seq x y z
N MET A 1 -3.77 -3.42 -9.31
CA MET A 1 -3.33 -4.75 -9.76
C MET A 1 -2.84 -5.49 -8.53
N ARG A 2 -3.48 -6.60 -8.13
CA ARG A 2 -3.10 -7.33 -6.91
C ARG A 2 -2.08 -8.42 -7.20
N TYR A 3 -2.28 -9.19 -8.27
CA TYR A 3 -1.40 -10.30 -8.65
C TYR A 3 -0.59 -9.98 -9.90
N VAL A 4 0.71 -10.25 -9.85
CA VAL A 4 1.63 -10.04 -10.99
C VAL A 4 2.59 -11.22 -11.08
N ALA A 5 2.76 -11.76 -12.29
CA ALA A 5 3.89 -12.61 -12.62
C ALA A 5 5.01 -11.75 -13.22
N SER A 6 6.23 -11.86 -12.71
CA SER A 6 7.36 -11.05 -13.14
C SER A 6 8.62 -11.88 -13.35
N PHE A 7 9.49 -11.41 -14.25
CA PHE A 7 10.81 -11.98 -14.47
C PHE A 7 11.72 -10.95 -15.13
N SER A 8 13.02 -11.24 -15.12
CA SER A 8 14.03 -10.42 -15.80
C SER A 8 14.67 -11.20 -16.95
N ALA A 9 14.99 -10.50 -18.03
CA ALA A 9 15.71 -11.05 -19.18
C ALA A 9 16.82 -10.07 -19.63
N PRO A 10 17.91 -10.55 -20.25
CA PRO A 10 19.04 -9.70 -20.64
C PRO A 10 18.67 -8.72 -21.76
N ASP A 11 17.79 -9.13 -22.67
CA ASP A 11 17.39 -8.35 -23.83
C ASP A 11 15.88 -8.48 -24.12
N GLN A 12 15.38 -7.61 -25.01
CA GLN A 12 13.96 -7.53 -25.34
C GLN A 12 13.43 -8.82 -26.00
N GLU A 13 14.24 -9.47 -26.84
CA GLU A 13 13.82 -10.67 -27.56
C GLU A 13 13.71 -11.85 -26.59
N SER A 14 14.72 -12.06 -25.75
CA SER A 14 14.67 -13.06 -24.67
C SER A 14 13.48 -12.82 -23.74
N ALA A 15 13.16 -11.56 -23.44
CA ALA A 15 12.00 -11.19 -22.63
C ALA A 15 10.68 -11.63 -23.28
N LEU A 16 10.50 -11.33 -24.58
CA LEU A 16 9.30 -11.67 -25.33
C LEU A 16 9.15 -13.18 -25.53
N GLN A 17 10.24 -13.90 -25.83
CA GLN A 17 10.21 -15.36 -25.97
C GLN A 17 9.82 -16.06 -24.65
N LEU A 18 10.34 -15.58 -23.52
CA LEU A 18 9.95 -16.12 -22.22
C LEU A 18 8.50 -15.76 -21.86
N ALA A 19 8.04 -14.56 -22.22
CA ALA A 19 6.64 -14.17 -22.05
C ALA A 19 5.71 -15.08 -22.86
N GLU A 20 6.05 -15.41 -24.10
CA GLU A 20 5.30 -16.34 -24.96
C GLU A 20 5.24 -17.76 -24.35
N ARG A 21 6.35 -18.25 -23.78
CA ARG A 21 6.36 -19.54 -23.06
C ARG A 21 5.47 -19.50 -21.82
N SER A 22 5.58 -18.43 -21.02
CA SER A 22 4.78 -18.21 -19.82
C SER A 22 3.29 -18.13 -20.14
N ARG A 23 2.95 -17.43 -21.23
CA ARG A 23 1.59 -17.30 -21.73
C ARG A 23 0.93 -18.64 -21.99
N ARG A 24 1.63 -19.62 -22.57
CA ARG A 24 1.08 -20.97 -22.81
C ARG A 24 0.64 -21.64 -21.51
N VAL A 25 1.46 -21.52 -20.46
CA VAL A 25 1.15 -22.06 -19.13
C VAL A 25 -0.02 -21.31 -18.50
N LEU A 26 0.01 -19.98 -18.51
CA LEU A 26 -1.07 -19.14 -17.97
C LEU A 26 -2.39 -19.38 -18.70
N GLN A 27 -2.37 -19.61 -20.02
CA GLN A 27 -3.55 -19.93 -20.80
C GLN A 27 -4.15 -21.28 -20.39
N GLN A 28 -3.33 -22.29 -20.11
CA GLN A 28 -3.79 -23.57 -19.57
C GLN A 28 -4.42 -23.39 -18.19
N LEU A 29 -3.79 -22.62 -17.30
CA LEU A 29 -4.33 -22.32 -15.96
C LEU A 29 -5.64 -21.56 -16.02
N SER A 30 -5.80 -20.66 -17.01
CA SER A 30 -7.04 -19.92 -17.24
C SER A 30 -8.16 -20.85 -17.69
N ARG A 31 -7.89 -21.78 -18.63
CA ARG A 31 -8.86 -22.80 -19.05
C ARG A 31 -9.27 -23.75 -17.92
N GLN A 32 -8.38 -23.97 -16.95
CA GLN A 32 -8.65 -24.77 -15.75
C GLN A 32 -9.32 -23.98 -14.62
N ASN A 33 -9.72 -22.72 -14.84
CA ASN A 33 -10.27 -21.82 -13.83
C ASN A 33 -9.37 -21.64 -12.59
N VAL A 34 -8.05 -21.77 -12.73
CA VAL A 34 -7.09 -21.43 -11.66
C VAL A 34 -6.86 -19.93 -11.62
N ILE A 35 -6.84 -19.29 -12.78
CA ILE A 35 -6.79 -17.83 -12.95
C ILE A 35 -7.94 -17.36 -13.84
N GLY A 36 -8.48 -16.18 -13.58
CA GLY A 36 -9.61 -15.60 -14.33
C GLY A 36 -9.18 -14.86 -15.59
N GLY A 37 -7.90 -14.49 -15.67
CA GLY A 37 -7.33 -13.83 -16.84
C GLY A 37 -5.91 -13.38 -16.60
N PHE A 38 -5.25 -12.96 -17.67
CA PHE A 38 -3.88 -12.47 -17.65
C PHE A 38 -3.63 -11.59 -18.88
N HIS A 39 -2.59 -10.77 -18.82
CA HIS A 39 -2.05 -10.08 -20.00
C HIS A 39 -0.54 -10.30 -20.07
N THR A 40 -0.03 -10.40 -21.29
CA THR A 40 1.40 -10.59 -21.56
C THR A 40 1.88 -9.65 -22.65
N PRO A 41 3.16 -9.21 -22.62
CA PRO A 41 3.69 -8.26 -23.60
C PRO A 41 3.67 -8.79 -25.05
N ASP A 42 3.72 -10.11 -25.25
CA ASP A 42 3.69 -10.74 -26.58
C ASP A 42 2.34 -10.61 -27.30
N GLU A 43 1.26 -10.24 -26.58
CA GLU A 43 -0.03 -9.89 -27.19
C GLU A 43 0.07 -8.65 -28.08
N LEU A 44 0.96 -7.73 -27.72
CA LEU A 44 1.15 -6.45 -28.40
C LEU A 44 2.36 -6.51 -29.33
N LEU A 45 3.44 -7.16 -28.88
CA LEU A 45 4.67 -7.30 -29.65
C LEU A 45 5.18 -8.74 -29.55
N PRO A 46 4.84 -9.63 -30.49
CA PRO A 46 5.37 -10.99 -30.51
C PRO A 46 6.89 -10.98 -30.69
N SER A 47 7.57 -12.01 -30.22
CA SER A 47 9.01 -12.20 -30.42
C SER A 47 9.37 -12.22 -31.91
N MET A 48 10.56 -11.76 -32.26
CA MET A 48 11.06 -11.79 -33.63
C MET A 48 11.05 -13.22 -34.19
N ALA A 49 11.37 -14.21 -33.35
CA ALA A 49 11.27 -15.62 -33.70
C ALA A 49 9.83 -16.02 -34.09
N THR A 50 8.82 -15.66 -33.27
CA THR A 50 7.41 -15.94 -33.56
C THR A 50 6.92 -15.21 -34.80
N GLN A 51 7.30 -13.94 -34.99
CA GLN A 51 6.92 -13.18 -36.18
C GLN A 51 7.53 -13.80 -37.45
N GLN A 52 8.80 -14.21 -37.40
CA GLN A 52 9.47 -14.87 -38.53
C GLN A 52 8.82 -16.22 -38.85
N ALA A 53 8.52 -17.04 -37.84
CA ALA A 53 7.83 -18.32 -38.02
C ALA A 53 6.43 -18.15 -38.63
N ARG A 54 5.68 -17.12 -38.20
CA ARG A 54 4.38 -16.78 -38.80
C ARG A 54 4.56 -16.36 -40.26
N ARG A 55 5.54 -15.51 -40.56
CA ARG A 55 5.80 -15.02 -41.92
C ARG A 55 6.23 -16.14 -42.87
N THR A 56 7.09 -17.06 -42.43
CA THR A 56 7.52 -18.21 -43.24
C THR A 56 6.42 -19.25 -43.42
N SER A 57 5.43 -19.30 -42.52
CA SER A 57 4.25 -20.16 -42.68
C SER A 57 3.25 -19.66 -43.75
N LEU A 58 3.39 -18.40 -44.20
CA LEU A 58 2.51 -17.83 -45.24
C LEU A 58 2.85 -18.44 -46.62
N PRO A 59 1.89 -19.10 -47.29
CA PRO A 59 2.11 -19.66 -48.61
C PRO A 59 2.29 -18.55 -49.67
N ALA A 60 3.01 -18.89 -50.74
CA ALA A 60 3.12 -18.00 -51.91
C ALA A 60 1.76 -17.78 -52.57
N ALA A 61 1.56 -16.63 -53.22
CA ALA A 61 0.28 -16.26 -53.84
C ALA A 61 -0.39 -17.37 -54.68
N ALA A 62 0.37 -18.08 -55.53
CA ALA A 62 -0.16 -19.17 -56.36
C ALA A 62 -0.69 -20.35 -55.52
N GLU A 63 0.04 -20.72 -54.45
CA GLU A 63 -0.39 -21.78 -53.54
C GLU A 63 -1.58 -21.35 -52.69
N THR A 64 -1.60 -20.09 -52.25
CA THR A 64 -2.74 -19.49 -51.53
C THR A 64 -4.00 -19.52 -52.41
N ALA A 65 -3.90 -19.11 -53.68
CA ALA A 65 -5.03 -19.13 -54.61
C ALA A 65 -5.53 -20.57 -54.86
N ARG A 66 -4.62 -21.54 -55.01
CA ARG A 66 -4.97 -22.96 -55.15
C ARG A 66 -5.71 -23.49 -53.93
N ARG A 67 -5.20 -23.26 -52.72
CA ARG A 67 -5.84 -23.68 -51.46
C ARG A 67 -7.20 -23.01 -51.27
N LEU A 68 -7.32 -21.75 -51.66
CA LEU A 68 -8.57 -20.99 -51.56
C LEU A 68 -9.64 -21.51 -52.52
N ALA A 69 -9.26 -21.82 -53.76
CA ALA A 69 -10.16 -22.43 -54.73
C ALA A 69 -10.68 -23.79 -54.26
N LEU A 70 -9.83 -24.60 -53.62
CA LEU A 70 -10.26 -25.87 -53.01
C LEU A 70 -11.19 -25.65 -51.80
N ALA A 71 -10.85 -24.71 -50.91
CA ALA A 71 -11.63 -24.44 -49.70
C ALA A 71 -13.01 -23.82 -49.97
N THR A 72 -13.21 -23.22 -51.13
CA THR A 72 -14.48 -22.59 -51.55
C THR A 72 -15.39 -23.52 -52.36
N GLN A 73 -14.93 -24.74 -52.69
CA GLN A 73 -15.77 -25.71 -53.40
C GLN A 73 -17.02 -26.06 -52.59
N GLY A 74 -18.19 -25.92 -53.21
CA GLY A 74 -19.49 -26.21 -52.58
C GLY A 74 -20.01 -25.10 -51.66
N LEU A 75 -19.30 -23.98 -51.52
CA LEU A 75 -19.78 -22.80 -50.80
C LEU A 75 -20.39 -21.78 -51.78
N PRO A 76 -21.35 -20.93 -51.34
CA PRO A 76 -21.94 -19.87 -52.15
C PRO A 76 -21.00 -18.67 -52.37
N LEU A 77 -19.69 -18.86 -52.19
CA LEU A 77 -18.66 -17.82 -52.24
C LEU A 77 -17.65 -18.16 -53.34
N ASP A 78 -17.55 -17.30 -54.36
CA ASP A 78 -16.60 -17.50 -55.45
C ASP A 78 -15.19 -17.09 -55.02
N ALA A 79 -14.20 -17.97 -55.21
CA ALA A 79 -12.79 -17.71 -54.98
C ALA A 79 -12.28 -16.46 -55.73
N ALA A 80 -12.87 -16.13 -56.89
CA ALA A 80 -12.50 -14.95 -57.67
C ALA A 80 -12.76 -13.63 -56.92
N THR A 81 -13.74 -13.59 -56.01
CA THR A 81 -14.03 -12.40 -55.18
C THR A 81 -12.97 -12.18 -54.08
N LEU A 82 -12.22 -13.22 -53.72
CA LEU A 82 -11.25 -13.20 -52.62
C LEU A 82 -9.81 -12.89 -53.07
N GLN A 83 -9.62 -12.37 -54.28
CA GLN A 83 -8.30 -11.94 -54.75
C GLN A 83 -7.69 -10.82 -53.90
N GLY A 84 -8.52 -10.05 -53.17
CA GLY A 84 -8.04 -9.13 -52.13
C GLY A 84 -7.25 -9.86 -51.04
N PHE A 85 -7.79 -10.96 -50.52
CA PHE A 85 -7.13 -11.78 -49.49
C PHE A 85 -5.80 -12.36 -49.99
N VAL A 86 -5.73 -12.88 -51.22
CA VAL A 86 -4.49 -13.42 -51.79
C VAL A 86 -3.41 -12.34 -51.88
N ARG A 87 -3.79 -11.12 -52.31
CA ARG A 87 -2.89 -9.96 -52.35
C ARG A 87 -2.42 -9.55 -50.95
N ASP A 88 -3.30 -9.59 -49.95
CA ASP A 88 -2.96 -9.25 -48.58
C ASP A 88 -2.02 -10.29 -47.95
N VAL A 89 -2.20 -11.59 -48.21
CA VAL A 89 -1.26 -12.64 -47.77
C VAL A 89 0.14 -12.42 -48.37
N GLU A 90 0.23 -12.15 -49.67
CA GLU A 90 1.51 -11.87 -50.33
C GLU A 90 2.15 -10.58 -49.79
N ARG A 91 1.35 -9.53 -49.55
CA ARG A 91 1.82 -8.29 -48.91
C ARG A 91 2.37 -8.57 -47.52
N SER A 92 1.65 -9.30 -46.66
CA SER A 92 2.10 -9.66 -45.31
C SER A 92 3.37 -10.50 -45.31
N ARG A 93 3.58 -11.34 -46.32
CA ARG A 93 4.82 -12.12 -46.49
C ARG A 93 6.05 -11.23 -46.72
N GLN A 94 5.86 -10.08 -47.35
CA GLN A 94 6.93 -9.13 -47.69
C GLN A 94 7.06 -7.99 -46.67
N GLN A 95 6.14 -7.86 -45.71
CA GLN A 95 6.17 -6.81 -44.70
C GLN A 95 7.39 -6.94 -43.76
N PRO A 96 7.95 -5.81 -43.31
CA PRO A 96 8.96 -5.81 -42.26
C PRO A 96 8.37 -6.32 -40.95
N LEU A 97 9.22 -6.87 -40.09
CA LEU A 97 8.81 -7.34 -38.77
C LEU A 97 8.41 -6.14 -37.89
N LEU A 98 7.43 -6.36 -37.02
CA LEU A 98 6.99 -5.38 -36.03
C LEU A 98 8.10 -5.17 -35.00
N THR A 99 8.39 -3.90 -34.75
CA THR A 99 9.35 -3.48 -33.73
C THR A 99 8.67 -2.58 -32.71
N ARG A 100 9.37 -2.27 -31.61
CA ARG A 100 8.90 -1.28 -30.63
C ARG A 100 8.56 0.06 -31.29
N ALA A 101 9.39 0.50 -32.26
CA ALA A 101 9.18 1.73 -33.01
C ALA A 101 7.89 1.71 -33.84
N SER A 102 7.49 0.53 -34.34
CA SER A 102 6.24 0.36 -35.10
C SER A 102 4.98 0.65 -34.27
N LEU A 103 5.07 0.58 -32.94
CA LEU A 103 3.95 0.83 -32.04
C LEU A 103 3.91 2.28 -31.53
N HIS A 104 4.90 3.10 -31.85
CA HIS A 104 5.04 4.44 -31.30
C HIS A 104 3.83 5.32 -31.64
N GLY A 105 3.31 6.05 -30.65
CA GLY A 105 2.12 6.90 -30.81
C GLY A 105 0.77 6.16 -30.72
N SER A 106 0.76 4.87 -30.34
CA SER A 106 -0.46 4.09 -30.18
C SER A 106 -0.78 3.76 -28.71
N ALA A 107 -2.02 3.41 -28.40
CA ALA A 107 -2.37 2.88 -27.06
C ALA A 107 -1.62 1.58 -26.73
N ALA A 108 -1.29 0.78 -27.76
CA ALA A 108 -0.50 -0.43 -27.61
C ALA A 108 0.93 -0.14 -27.13
N SER A 109 1.51 1.03 -27.46
CA SER A 109 2.81 1.38 -26.89
C SER A 109 2.72 1.58 -25.38
N VAL A 110 1.71 2.31 -24.90
CA VAL A 110 1.56 2.57 -23.44
C VAL A 110 1.38 1.27 -22.66
N LEU A 111 0.53 0.37 -23.15
CA LEU A 111 0.31 -0.93 -22.50
C LEU A 111 1.58 -1.78 -22.52
N LEU A 112 2.33 -1.80 -23.63
CA LEU A 112 3.57 -2.57 -23.68
C LEU A 112 4.63 -2.01 -22.72
N ASP A 113 4.77 -0.69 -22.60
CA ASP A 113 5.74 -0.09 -21.66
C ASP A 113 5.40 -0.38 -20.20
N SER A 114 4.11 -0.57 -19.88
CA SER A 114 3.69 -0.98 -18.53
C SER A 114 4.07 -2.43 -18.18
N MET A 115 4.22 -3.29 -19.20
CA MET A 115 4.52 -4.72 -19.04
C MET A 115 5.98 -5.08 -19.36
N LEU A 116 6.68 -4.26 -20.15
CA LEU A 116 8.03 -4.52 -20.64
C LEU A 116 8.91 -3.31 -20.34
N ILE A 117 9.45 -3.27 -19.12
CA ILE A 117 10.20 -2.15 -18.59
C ILE A 117 11.68 -2.33 -18.92
N LYS A 118 12.25 -1.41 -19.69
CA LYS A 118 13.69 -1.36 -19.97
C LYS A 118 14.45 -0.84 -18.76
N ARG A 119 15.43 -1.61 -18.28
CA ARG A 119 16.43 -1.23 -17.27
C ARG A 119 17.81 -1.09 -17.93
N PRO A 120 18.85 -0.59 -17.22
CA PRO A 120 20.18 -0.40 -17.81
C PRO A 120 20.75 -1.65 -18.48
N ASP A 121 20.71 -2.80 -17.78
CA ASP A 121 21.33 -4.06 -18.23
C ASP A 121 20.33 -5.20 -18.45
N SER A 122 19.03 -4.91 -18.42
CA SER A 122 17.99 -5.95 -18.54
C SER A 122 16.62 -5.38 -18.90
N TYR A 123 15.69 -6.28 -19.23
CA TYR A 123 14.27 -6.00 -19.31
C TYR A 123 13.54 -6.68 -18.15
N LEU A 124 12.69 -5.92 -17.47
CA LEU A 124 11.75 -6.43 -16.48
C LEU A 124 10.40 -6.63 -17.16
N VAL A 125 9.87 -7.84 -17.05
CA VAL A 125 8.54 -8.17 -17.54
C VAL A 125 7.57 -8.23 -16.36
N LEU A 126 6.42 -7.57 -16.50
CA LEU A 126 5.30 -7.59 -15.57
C LEU A 126 4.06 -8.07 -16.30
N MET A 127 3.51 -9.20 -15.87
CA MET A 127 2.31 -9.81 -16.45
C MET A 127 1.20 -9.78 -15.39
N PRO A 128 0.24 -8.85 -15.47
CA PRO A 128 -0.84 -8.77 -14.50
C PRO A 128 -1.73 -10.00 -14.60
N LEU A 129 -2.07 -10.58 -13.45
CA LEU A 129 -2.92 -11.76 -13.33
C LEU A 129 -4.24 -11.38 -12.64
N ARG A 130 -5.33 -12.05 -13.02
CA ARG A 130 -6.66 -11.89 -12.40
C ARG A 130 -7.09 -13.21 -11.74
N PRO A 131 -7.64 -13.19 -10.51
CA PRO A 131 -8.16 -14.40 -9.86
C PRO A 131 -9.38 -14.93 -10.62
N ALA A 132 -9.60 -16.26 -10.58
CA ALA A 132 -10.71 -16.90 -11.28
C ALA A 132 -12.06 -16.69 -10.58
N SER A 133 -12.05 -16.72 -9.25
CA SER A 133 -13.24 -16.52 -8.40
C SER A 133 -12.79 -16.10 -7.01
N GLY A 134 -13.49 -15.13 -6.42
CA GLY A 134 -13.13 -14.56 -5.11
C GLY A 134 -11.96 -13.57 -5.16
N GLU A 135 -11.53 -13.13 -3.96
CA GLU A 135 -10.45 -12.14 -3.83
C GLU A 135 -9.05 -12.75 -3.95
N ASN A 136 -8.89 -14.06 -3.67
CA ASN A 136 -7.60 -14.71 -3.54
C ASN A 136 -7.26 -15.65 -4.71
N MET A 137 -5.99 -15.65 -5.12
CA MET A 137 -5.45 -16.56 -6.15
C MET A 137 -4.64 -17.69 -5.51
N ALA A 138 -4.78 -18.91 -6.03
CA ALA A 138 -3.96 -20.05 -5.63
C ALA A 138 -2.53 -19.94 -6.19
N LEU A 139 -1.73 -19.02 -5.64
CA LEU A 139 -0.36 -18.70 -6.09
C LEU A 139 0.53 -19.94 -6.19
N ASP A 140 0.44 -20.86 -5.24
CA ASP A 140 1.27 -22.07 -5.23
C ASP A 140 1.01 -22.97 -6.45
N LYS A 141 -0.25 -23.06 -6.89
CA LYS A 141 -0.60 -23.80 -8.12
C LYS A 141 -0.01 -23.13 -9.35
N VAL A 142 -0.05 -21.80 -9.41
CA VAL A 142 0.54 -21.03 -10.53
C VAL A 142 2.06 -21.19 -10.55
N ARG A 143 2.72 -21.03 -9.40
CA ARG A 143 4.16 -21.22 -9.24
C ARG A 143 4.60 -22.64 -9.61
N ALA A 144 3.88 -23.66 -9.14
CA ALA A 144 4.17 -25.06 -9.47
C ALA A 144 4.01 -25.35 -10.97
N ALA A 145 2.96 -24.83 -11.62
CA ALA A 145 2.75 -25.00 -13.05
C ALA A 145 3.83 -24.33 -13.91
N LEU A 146 4.29 -23.14 -13.52
CA LEU A 146 5.41 -22.46 -14.17
C LEU A 146 6.72 -23.23 -13.96
N ALA A 147 7.00 -23.67 -12.74
CA ALA A 147 8.20 -24.46 -12.42
C ALA A 147 8.25 -25.78 -13.21
N ALA A 148 7.12 -26.47 -13.36
CA ALA A 148 7.01 -27.71 -14.14
C ALA A 148 7.40 -27.55 -15.62
N GLN A 149 7.31 -26.33 -16.17
CA GLN A 149 7.67 -26.01 -17.55
C GLN A 149 9.05 -25.33 -17.68
N GLN A 150 9.90 -25.49 -16.64
CA GLN A 150 11.23 -24.89 -16.54
C GLN A 150 11.17 -23.34 -16.57
N LEU A 151 10.07 -22.75 -16.10
CA LEU A 151 9.89 -21.30 -15.96
C LEU A 151 10.02 -20.86 -14.50
N GLY A 152 10.88 -21.54 -13.71
CA GLY A 152 11.10 -21.23 -12.29
C GLY A 152 11.64 -19.81 -12.03
N GLN A 153 12.16 -19.14 -13.06
CA GLN A 153 12.58 -17.73 -13.00
C GLN A 153 11.41 -16.74 -13.05
N VAL A 154 10.18 -17.21 -13.29
CA VAL A 154 8.97 -16.39 -13.26
C VAL A 154 8.41 -16.39 -11.84
N THR A 155 8.53 -15.26 -11.17
CA THR A 155 8.05 -15.08 -9.80
C THR A 155 6.63 -14.54 -9.82
N VAL A 156 5.72 -15.18 -9.09
CA VAL A 156 4.34 -14.69 -8.95
C VAL A 156 4.17 -14.07 -7.58
N ILE A 157 3.73 -12.82 -7.55
CA ILE A 157 3.66 -11.95 -6.37
C ILE A 157 2.21 -11.52 -6.12
N ASP A 158 1.77 -11.54 -4.87
CA ASP A 158 0.61 -10.79 -4.38
C ASP A 158 1.10 -9.46 -3.79
N LEU A 159 0.91 -8.38 -4.54
CA LEU A 159 1.33 -7.03 -4.14
C LEU A 159 0.61 -6.57 -2.87
N LEU A 160 -0.64 -7.00 -2.65
CA LEU A 160 -1.37 -6.62 -1.44
C LEU A 160 -0.78 -7.32 -0.23
N GLU A 161 -0.49 -8.62 -0.32
CA GLU A 161 0.09 -9.40 0.77
C GLU A 161 1.53 -8.98 1.09
N GLU A 162 2.39 -8.74 0.08
CA GLU A 162 3.75 -8.23 0.32
C GLU A 162 3.73 -6.82 0.94
N THR A 163 2.82 -5.94 0.49
CA THR A 163 2.69 -4.61 1.10
C THR A 163 2.18 -4.73 2.54
N THR A 164 1.19 -5.59 2.78
CA THR A 164 0.59 -5.78 4.11
C THR A 164 1.58 -6.44 5.08
N ALA A 165 2.41 -7.39 4.63
CA ALA A 165 3.44 -8.02 5.45
C ALA A 165 4.52 -7.03 5.91
N ILE A 166 4.89 -6.07 5.05
CA ILE A 166 5.77 -4.96 5.44
C ILE A 166 5.08 -4.10 6.52
N PHE A 167 3.80 -3.76 6.33
CA PHE A 167 3.05 -2.98 7.33
C PHE A 167 2.88 -3.72 8.67
N ASP A 168 2.64 -5.03 8.66
CA ASP A 168 2.40 -5.82 9.88
C ASP A 168 3.65 -5.85 10.78
N SER A 169 4.84 -5.99 10.18
CA SER A 169 6.11 -5.92 10.91
C SER A 169 6.33 -4.58 11.61
N TYR A 170 5.92 -3.46 10.99
CA TYR A 170 6.05 -2.12 11.60
C TYR A 170 5.11 -1.90 12.78
N THR A 171 3.90 -2.49 12.75
CA THR A 171 2.95 -2.31 13.84
C THR A 171 3.37 -3.05 15.11
N HIS A 172 4.01 -4.21 14.98
CA HIS A 172 4.46 -5.00 16.13
C HIS A 172 5.64 -4.32 16.87
N GLU A 173 6.62 -3.81 16.12
CA GLU A 173 7.72 -3.03 16.71
C GLU A 173 7.21 -1.73 17.35
N ALA A 174 6.29 -1.02 16.70
CA ALA A 174 5.72 0.20 17.26
C ALA A 174 4.93 -0.04 18.56
N LEU A 175 4.16 -1.13 18.64
CA LEU A 175 3.46 -1.53 19.86
C LEU A 175 4.45 -1.90 20.97
N LEU A 176 5.53 -2.63 20.65
CA LEU A 176 6.59 -2.96 21.61
C LEU A 176 7.28 -1.70 22.13
N PHE A 177 7.77 -0.82 21.26
CA PHE A 177 8.45 0.40 21.70
C PHE A 177 7.52 1.38 22.43
N SER A 178 6.24 1.47 22.04
CA SER A 178 5.27 2.30 22.74
C SER A 178 4.88 1.75 24.11
N SER A 179 4.70 0.43 24.22
CA SER A 179 4.48 -0.23 25.52
C SER A 179 5.69 -0.09 26.44
N LEU A 180 6.91 -0.24 25.90
CA LEU A 180 8.16 -0.04 26.64
C LEU A 180 8.32 1.42 27.09
N GLY A 181 8.01 2.37 26.22
CA GLY A 181 8.04 3.81 26.53
C GLY A 181 7.02 4.21 27.59
N SER A 182 5.79 3.67 27.50
CA SER A 182 4.75 3.86 28.53
C SER A 182 5.19 3.27 29.87
N LEU A 183 5.74 2.06 29.86
CA LEU A 183 6.26 1.40 31.06
C LEU A 183 7.42 2.19 31.68
N ALA A 184 8.34 2.70 30.87
CA ALA A 184 9.46 3.53 31.32
C ALA A 184 9.00 4.84 31.97
N ILE A 185 7.97 5.50 31.42
CA ILE A 185 7.38 6.71 32.01
C ILE A 185 6.70 6.39 33.35
N LEU A 186 5.91 5.31 33.41
CA LEU A 186 5.29 4.86 34.67
C LEU A 186 6.34 4.53 35.74
N LEU A 187 7.42 3.85 35.34
CA LEU A 187 8.52 3.51 36.22
C LEU A 187 9.26 4.75 36.73
N LEU A 188 9.57 5.71 35.86
CA LEU A 188 10.20 6.98 36.23
C LEU A 188 9.32 7.80 37.19
N LEU A 189 8.00 7.86 36.94
CA LEU A 189 7.06 8.52 37.85
C LEU A 189 7.02 7.83 39.22
N TRP A 190 7.04 6.48 39.23
CA TRP A 190 7.06 5.69 40.46
C TRP A 190 8.33 5.95 41.28
N LEU A 191 9.50 5.95 40.65
CA LEU A 191 10.80 6.23 41.29
C LEU A 191 10.94 7.69 41.76
N SER A 192 10.32 8.65 41.07
CA SER A 192 10.54 10.07 41.34
C SER A 192 9.62 10.67 42.43
N CYS A 193 8.43 10.11 42.66
CA CYS A 193 7.43 10.71 43.57
C CYS A 193 6.85 9.76 44.65
N GLY A 194 7.16 8.46 44.61
CA GLY A 194 6.56 7.47 45.52
C GLY A 194 5.13 7.07 45.12
N TRP A 195 4.68 5.88 45.58
CA TRP A 195 3.48 5.20 45.07
C TRP A 195 2.18 6.04 45.14
N GLN A 196 1.96 6.79 46.22
CA GLN A 196 0.70 7.54 46.41
C GLN A 196 0.59 8.76 45.49
N GLN A 197 1.69 9.48 45.28
CA GLN A 197 1.72 10.66 44.41
C GLN A 197 1.78 10.26 42.94
N ALA A 198 2.47 9.15 42.62
CA ALA A 198 2.43 8.53 41.30
C ALA A 198 0.99 8.17 40.89
N VAL A 199 0.22 7.49 41.75
CA VAL A 199 -1.18 7.15 41.43
C VAL A 199 -2.05 8.41 41.22
N ARG A 200 -1.88 9.45 42.04
CA ARG A 200 -2.61 10.73 41.90
C ARG A 200 -2.34 11.44 40.58
N VAL A 201 -1.13 11.31 40.04
CA VAL A 201 -0.70 11.92 38.76
C VAL A 201 -1.08 11.04 37.57
N THR A 202 -0.94 9.73 37.69
CA THR A 202 -1.19 8.78 36.60
C THR A 202 -2.67 8.62 36.26
N ILE A 203 -3.59 8.67 37.25
CA ILE A 203 -5.03 8.52 36.99
C ILE A 203 -5.57 9.58 36.00
N PRO A 204 -5.45 10.91 36.26
CA PRO A 204 -5.99 11.91 35.34
C PRO A 204 -5.30 11.87 33.96
N LEU A 205 -4.01 11.51 33.91
CA LEU A 205 -3.26 11.38 32.67
C LEU A 205 -3.71 10.15 31.85
N GLY A 206 -3.93 9.02 32.50
CA GLY A 206 -4.47 7.81 31.89
C GLY A 206 -5.88 8.04 31.35
N CYS A 207 -6.74 8.71 32.10
CA CYS A 207 -8.07 9.11 31.62
C CYS A 207 -7.98 10.00 30.37
N ALA A 208 -7.06 10.97 30.34
CA ALA A 208 -6.86 11.84 29.18
C ALA A 208 -6.46 11.05 27.94
N VAL A 209 -5.51 10.13 28.07
CA VAL A 209 -5.04 9.27 26.98
C VAL A 209 -6.16 8.35 26.49
N LEU A 210 -6.86 7.66 27.39
CA LEU A 210 -7.96 6.76 27.04
C LEU A 210 -9.11 7.50 26.34
N CYS A 211 -9.50 8.67 26.85
CA CYS A 211 -10.52 9.49 26.20
C CYS A 211 -10.06 10.03 24.84
N THR A 212 -8.78 10.39 24.69
CA THR A 212 -8.24 10.82 23.38
C THR A 212 -8.32 9.69 22.36
N VAL A 213 -7.91 8.48 22.75
CA VAL A 213 -7.99 7.28 21.91
C VAL A 213 -9.44 6.98 21.52
N ALA A 214 -10.36 6.99 22.50
CA ALA A 214 -11.77 6.74 22.25
C ALA A 214 -12.41 7.80 21.32
N LEU A 215 -11.98 9.06 21.41
CA LEU A 215 -12.49 10.13 20.55
C LEU A 215 -12.00 10.00 19.11
N LEU A 216 -10.72 9.61 18.92
CA LEU A 216 -10.15 9.35 17.61
C LEU A 216 -10.83 8.14 16.93
N ASP A 217 -11.05 7.06 17.69
CA ASP A 217 -11.74 5.86 17.22
C ASP A 217 -13.21 6.15 16.86
N ALA A 218 -13.92 6.93 17.69
CA ALA A 218 -15.29 7.36 17.41
C ALA A 218 -15.42 8.24 16.15
N CYS A 219 -14.36 8.98 15.79
CA CYS A 219 -14.27 9.72 14.53
C CYS A 219 -13.90 8.83 13.33
N GLY A 220 -13.74 7.52 13.52
CA GLY A 220 -13.37 6.57 12.46
C GLY A 220 -11.91 6.64 12.03
N ILE A 221 -11.03 7.25 12.85
CA ILE A 221 -9.61 7.42 12.54
C ILE A 221 -8.84 6.17 12.99
N GLN A 222 -8.25 5.45 12.05
CA GLN A 222 -7.37 4.32 12.36
C GLN A 222 -6.10 4.81 13.07
N LEU A 223 -5.84 4.26 14.26
CA LEU A 223 -4.65 4.62 15.04
C LEU A 223 -3.38 4.15 14.34
N THR A 224 -2.46 5.08 14.12
CA THR A 224 -1.16 4.83 13.49
C THR A 224 -0.02 5.15 14.46
N ILE A 225 1.22 4.80 14.07
CA ILE A 225 2.45 5.11 14.83
C ILE A 225 2.53 6.61 15.17
N LEU A 226 2.04 7.47 14.28
CA LEU A 226 2.06 8.93 14.47
C LEU A 226 1.12 9.39 15.58
N HIS A 227 -0.04 8.75 15.73
CA HIS A 227 -0.93 8.98 16.86
C HIS A 227 -0.29 8.51 18.17
N LEU A 228 0.45 7.40 18.13
CA LEU A 228 1.21 6.88 19.26
C LEU A 228 2.29 7.86 19.75
N VAL A 229 3.05 8.46 18.82
CA VAL A 229 4.00 9.53 19.11
C VAL A 229 3.29 10.76 19.70
N GLY A 230 2.12 11.11 19.14
CA GLY A 230 1.27 12.16 19.71
C GLY A 230 0.86 11.89 21.15
N LEU A 231 0.43 10.66 21.47
CA LEU A 231 0.04 10.26 22.83
C LEU A 231 1.22 10.28 23.80
N LEU A 232 2.43 9.90 23.36
CA LEU A 232 3.65 10.06 24.17
C LEU A 232 3.92 11.53 24.51
N LEU A 233 3.71 12.43 23.55
CA LEU A 233 3.85 13.87 23.79
C LEU A 233 2.76 14.41 24.74
N VAL A 234 1.52 13.90 24.62
CA VAL A 234 0.44 14.21 25.56
C VAL A 234 0.79 13.78 26.97
N VAL A 235 1.39 12.60 27.16
CA VAL A 235 1.85 12.12 28.47
C VAL A 235 2.92 13.05 29.02
N ALA A 236 3.91 13.44 28.21
CA ALA A 236 4.96 14.36 28.64
C ALA A 236 4.40 15.73 29.09
N ILE A 237 3.56 16.36 28.25
CA ILE A 237 2.97 17.67 28.54
C ILE A 237 1.98 17.58 29.71
N GLY A 238 1.11 16.56 29.71
CA GLY A 238 0.08 16.35 30.71
C GLY A 238 0.63 16.00 32.09
N SER A 239 1.78 15.33 32.16
CA SER A 239 2.46 15.05 33.43
C SER A 239 2.83 16.34 34.18
N ASN A 240 3.22 17.40 33.46
CA ASN A 240 3.51 18.70 34.07
C ASN A 240 2.26 19.33 34.70
N TYR A 241 1.10 19.20 34.05
CA TYR A 241 -0.17 19.68 34.59
C TYR A 241 -0.56 18.90 35.84
N ALA A 242 -0.52 17.57 35.76
CA ALA A 242 -0.91 16.69 36.85
C ALA A 242 0.01 16.85 38.08
N LEU A 243 1.33 17.00 37.89
CA LEU A 243 2.29 17.23 38.96
C LEU A 243 2.07 18.59 39.62
N PHE A 244 1.82 19.64 38.83
CA PHE A 244 1.53 20.97 39.37
C PHE A 244 0.27 20.95 40.25
N PHE A 245 -0.83 20.39 39.74
CA PHE A 245 -2.08 20.28 40.50
C PHE A 245 -1.97 19.34 41.71
N ALA A 246 -1.10 18.32 41.65
CA ALA A 246 -0.81 17.46 42.80
C ALA A 246 -0.06 18.20 43.92
N ASN A 247 0.87 19.09 43.55
CA ASN A 247 1.69 19.88 44.47
C ASN A 247 1.01 21.19 44.92
N LYS A 248 -0.23 21.43 44.49
CA LYS A 248 -1.01 22.63 44.84
C LYS A 248 -1.11 22.88 46.36
N GLN A 249 -1.07 21.83 47.18
CA GLN A 249 -1.10 21.92 48.64
C GLN A 249 0.21 22.42 49.28
N GLN A 250 1.32 22.47 48.53
CA GLN A 250 2.63 22.96 49.01
C GLN A 250 2.91 24.42 48.60
N LEU A 251 2.07 25.01 47.75
CA LEU A 251 2.17 26.40 47.32
C LEU A 251 1.47 27.31 48.33
N GLY A 252 2.12 28.42 48.69
CA GLY A 252 1.72 29.35 49.75
C GLY A 252 0.38 30.06 49.52
N SER A 253 0.40 31.37 49.28
CA SER A 253 -0.80 32.22 49.28
C SER A 253 -1.81 31.85 48.18
N ASP A 254 -3.11 32.00 48.44
CA ASP A 254 -4.20 31.82 47.46
C ASP A 254 -3.97 32.65 46.17
N ALA A 255 -3.28 33.79 46.27
CA ALA A 255 -2.94 34.62 45.14
C ALA A 255 -1.90 33.96 44.21
N GLU A 256 -0.89 33.31 44.78
CA GLU A 256 0.16 32.61 44.02
C GLU A 256 -0.43 31.37 43.32
N GLN A 257 -1.32 30.65 44.00
CA GLN A 257 -2.01 29.50 43.41
C GLN A 257 -2.86 29.89 42.19
N ARG A 258 -3.64 30.99 42.28
CA ARG A 258 -4.44 31.49 41.14
C ARG A 258 -3.56 31.94 39.98
N GLN A 259 -2.44 32.59 40.25
CA GLN A 259 -1.55 33.07 39.20
C GLN A 259 -0.97 31.91 38.37
N VAL A 260 -0.58 30.80 39.02
CA VAL A 260 -0.05 29.66 38.29
C VAL A 260 -1.13 28.87 37.57
N GLU A 261 -2.35 28.77 38.11
CA GLU A 261 -3.49 28.18 37.38
C GLU A 261 -3.77 28.93 36.07
N VAL A 262 -3.76 30.27 36.12
CA VAL A 262 -3.93 31.10 34.91
C VAL A 262 -2.78 30.86 33.93
N SER A 263 -1.54 30.78 34.41
CA SER A 263 -0.37 30.48 33.57
C SER A 263 -0.49 29.12 32.86
N LEU A 264 -0.95 28.09 33.57
CA LEU A 264 -1.17 26.74 33.03
C LEU A 264 -2.26 26.72 31.95
N VAL A 265 -3.37 27.43 32.19
CA VAL A 265 -4.44 27.55 31.20
C VAL A 265 -3.95 28.25 29.95
N VAL A 266 -3.18 29.33 30.09
CA VAL A 266 -2.62 30.06 28.93
C VAL A 266 -1.62 29.18 28.17
N ALA A 267 -0.71 28.48 28.87
CA ALA A 267 0.25 27.58 28.24
C ALA A 267 -0.43 26.41 27.52
N ASN A 268 -1.50 25.85 28.11
CA ASN A 268 -2.29 24.81 27.49
C ASN A 268 -3.03 25.31 26.25
N LEU A 269 -3.65 26.48 26.32
CA LEU A 269 -4.35 27.07 25.18
C LEU A 269 -3.39 27.34 24.01
N ALA A 270 -2.18 27.82 24.29
CA ALA A 270 -1.14 27.99 23.28
C ALA A 270 -0.75 26.63 22.65
N THR A 271 -0.56 25.59 23.47
CA THR A 271 -0.24 24.23 23.02
C THR A 271 -1.34 23.66 22.12
N VAL A 272 -2.60 23.72 22.59
CA VAL A 272 -3.77 23.25 21.84
C VAL A 272 -3.94 24.01 20.54
N THR A 273 -3.68 25.32 20.53
CA THR A 273 -3.78 26.13 19.31
C THR A 273 -2.66 25.77 18.32
N SER A 274 -1.41 25.66 18.77
CA SER A 274 -0.28 25.30 17.89
C SER A 274 -0.43 23.89 17.30
N PHE A 275 -0.73 22.89 18.12
CA PHE A 275 -0.95 21.53 17.63
C PHE A 275 -2.28 21.39 16.87
N GLY A 276 -3.30 22.15 17.23
CA GLY A 276 -4.56 22.21 16.47
C GLY A 276 -4.37 22.75 15.06
N LEU A 277 -3.55 23.78 14.88
CA LEU A 277 -3.17 24.29 13.55
C LEU A 277 -2.40 23.25 12.73
N LEU A 278 -1.50 22.48 13.37
CA LEU A 278 -0.84 21.34 12.72
C LEU A 278 -1.84 20.24 12.34
N GLY A 279 -2.85 20.02 13.18
CA GLY A 279 -3.96 19.09 12.95
C GLY A 279 -4.73 19.39 11.66
N SER A 280 -4.90 20.66 11.34
CA SER A 280 -5.56 21.14 10.12
C SER A 280 -4.68 21.11 8.86
N SER A 281 -3.44 20.61 8.94
CA SER A 281 -2.53 20.51 7.80
C SER A 281 -2.95 19.41 6.82
N SER A 282 -2.75 19.64 5.53
CA SER A 282 -2.91 18.60 4.50
C SER A 282 -1.78 17.56 4.48
N VAL A 283 -0.72 17.76 5.29
CA VAL A 283 0.39 16.81 5.44
C VAL A 283 0.01 15.76 6.50
N PRO A 284 -0.15 14.46 6.15
CA PRO A 284 -0.67 13.44 7.07
C PRO A 284 0.11 13.32 8.38
N VAL A 285 1.44 13.46 8.33
CA VAL A 285 2.31 13.41 9.52
C VAL A 285 1.96 14.50 10.53
N LEU A 286 1.76 15.73 10.05
CA LEU A 286 1.45 16.88 10.91
C LEU A 286 0.01 16.83 11.42
N SER A 287 -0.92 16.39 10.56
CA SER A 287 -2.33 16.29 10.92
C SER A 287 -2.58 15.28 12.06
N PHE A 288 -1.97 14.09 11.97
CA PHE A 288 -2.16 13.03 12.97
C PHE A 288 -1.52 13.38 14.32
N ILE A 289 -0.30 13.91 14.32
CA ILE A 289 0.35 14.35 15.57
C ILE A 289 -0.41 15.54 16.16
N GLY A 290 -0.75 16.53 15.33
CA GLY A 290 -1.41 17.76 15.75
C GLY A 290 -2.78 17.52 16.38
N SER A 291 -3.65 16.75 15.72
CA SER A 291 -4.98 16.43 16.23
C SER A 291 -4.92 15.64 17.55
N THR A 292 -4.05 14.63 17.63
CA THR A 292 -3.86 13.81 18.84
C THR A 292 -3.39 14.66 20.03
N VAL A 293 -2.38 15.51 19.81
CA VAL A 293 -1.79 16.31 20.88
C VAL A 293 -2.73 17.42 21.32
N ALA A 294 -3.45 18.06 20.40
CA ALA A 294 -4.41 19.11 20.74
C ALA A 294 -5.55 18.57 21.62
N ILE A 295 -6.15 17.44 21.24
CA ILE A 295 -7.22 16.80 22.03
C ILE A 295 -6.66 16.32 23.37
N GLY A 296 -5.54 15.60 23.36
CA GLY A 296 -4.97 15.01 24.57
C GLY A 296 -4.45 16.04 25.56
N ALA A 297 -3.80 17.12 25.12
CA ALA A 297 -3.34 18.18 26.01
C ALA A 297 -4.49 18.92 26.68
N LEU A 298 -5.59 19.17 25.96
CA LEU A 298 -6.80 19.78 26.52
C LEU A 298 -7.41 18.88 27.60
N LEU A 299 -7.61 17.59 27.28
CA LEU A 299 -8.16 16.61 28.22
C LEU A 299 -7.27 16.40 29.44
N ALA A 300 -5.94 16.39 29.27
CA ALA A 300 -4.99 16.26 30.37
C ALA A 300 -5.10 17.39 31.38
N LEU A 301 -5.25 18.64 30.92
CA LEU A 301 -5.47 19.79 31.81
C LEU A 301 -6.83 19.69 32.52
N VAL A 302 -7.91 19.40 31.77
CA VAL A 302 -9.27 19.30 32.32
C VAL A 302 -9.35 18.22 33.40
N PHE A 303 -8.85 17.00 33.13
CA PHE A 303 -8.88 15.92 34.11
C PHE A 303 -7.98 16.18 35.32
N SER A 304 -6.81 16.78 35.12
CA SER A 304 -5.94 17.18 36.24
C SER A 304 -6.63 18.21 37.14
N ALA A 305 -7.29 19.21 36.57
CA ALA A 305 -8.02 20.23 37.31
C ALA A 305 -9.27 19.67 38.03
N MET A 306 -10.02 18.78 37.38
CA MET A 306 -11.18 18.12 38.00
C MET A 306 -10.77 17.25 39.18
N MET A 307 -9.73 16.44 39.03
CA MET A 307 -9.25 15.54 40.08
C MET A 307 -8.70 16.33 41.28
N ALA A 308 -7.99 17.43 41.04
CA ALA A 308 -7.52 18.32 42.09
C ALA A 308 -8.66 18.94 42.91
N ARG A 309 -9.79 19.28 42.27
CA ARG A 309 -11.00 19.80 42.95
C ARG A 309 -11.75 18.73 43.76
N MET A 310 -11.65 17.45 43.40
CA MET A 310 -12.25 16.37 44.17
C MET A 310 -11.43 16.04 45.42
N GLY A 311 -10.10 16.04 45.31
CA GLY A 311 -9.20 15.85 46.45
C GLY A 311 -9.36 16.91 47.55
N SER A 312 -9.74 18.14 47.21
CA SER A 312 -9.98 19.21 48.19
C SER A 312 -11.34 19.12 48.90
N ARG A 313 -12.31 18.35 48.37
CA ARG A 313 -13.63 18.15 48.98
C ARG A 313 -13.71 16.96 49.94
N ALA A 314 -12.72 16.06 49.92
CA ALA A 314 -12.73 14.82 50.69
C ALA A 314 -12.18 14.93 52.13
N LEU A 315 -11.73 16.11 52.57
CA LEU A 315 -11.33 16.37 53.94
C LEU A 315 -12.29 17.38 54.59
N PRO A 316 -13.36 16.92 55.28
CA PRO A 316 -13.96 17.74 56.32
C PRO A 316 -12.98 17.83 57.51
N HIS A 317 -12.84 19.04 58.05
CA HIS A 317 -12.16 19.31 59.31
C HIS A 317 -12.74 18.48 60.46
#